data_AF-A0A3D1LYE1-F1
#
_entry.id   AF-A0A3D1LYE1-F1
#
_cell.length_a   1.000
_cell.length_b   1.000
_cell.length_c   1.000
_cell.angle_alpha   90.00
_cell.angle_beta   90.00
_cell.angle_gamma   90.00
#
_symmetry.space_group_name_H-M   'P 1'
#
loop_
_entity.id
_entity.type
_entity.pdbx_description
1 polymer ?
#
loop_
_entity_poly.entity_id
_entity_poly.type
_entity_poly.pdbx_seq_one_letter_code
_entity_poly.pdbx_strand_id
1 'polypeptide(L)'
;MALDLTETALLLDKIAIDIGNTQKESDLRLRSAIEKINNFDEHQFAEDLRNSSDVFNWTSPDFPSRPYASTPPSILPEDYWVVGVDGSHIDVNRHIPIRCFLVNTGTVKIRYGASPEADFSSNPSLYFGVNETYISDPSHPNRSIAIQGTILGAVRAVKEMKALADAIEELQESDPHIPVLGLIDGTLLM
;
A
#
# COMPACT_ATOMS: atom_id res chain seq x y z
N MET A 1 7.79 6.76 -38.29
CA MET A 1 9.17 6.41 -37.92
C MET A 1 9.18 4.91 -37.66
N ALA A 2 9.98 4.15 -38.42
CA ALA A 2 10.14 2.73 -38.19
C ALA A 2 11.14 2.52 -37.04
N LEU A 3 10.92 1.48 -36.22
CA LEU A 3 11.82 1.09 -35.14
C LEU A 3 13.17 0.63 -35.73
N ASP A 4 14.27 1.22 -35.30
CA ASP A 4 15.61 0.78 -35.69
C ASP A 4 16.05 -0.39 -34.80
N LEU A 5 16.03 -1.59 -35.36
CA LEU A 5 16.37 -2.83 -34.68
C LEU A 5 17.86 -2.91 -34.28
N THR A 6 18.73 -2.17 -34.96
CA THR A 6 20.17 -2.12 -34.68
C THR A 6 20.45 -1.28 -33.45
N GLU A 7 19.82 -0.12 -33.37
CA GLU A 7 19.88 0.76 -32.19
C GLU A 7 19.24 0.07 -30.97
N THR A 8 18.12 -0.62 -31.18
CA THR A 8 17.43 -1.39 -30.13
C THR A 8 18.29 -2.56 -29.62
N ALA A 9 19.07 -3.23 -30.46
CA ALA A 9 19.97 -4.30 -30.04
C ALA A 9 21.10 -3.80 -29.12
N LEU A 10 21.70 -2.63 -29.42
CA LEU A 10 22.71 -2.02 -28.57
C LEU A 10 22.16 -1.57 -27.20
N LEU A 11 20.88 -1.17 -27.16
CA LEU A 11 20.16 -0.88 -25.91
C LEU A 11 19.97 -2.15 -25.07
N LEU A 12 19.62 -3.28 -25.69
CA LEU A 12 19.46 -4.57 -24.99
C LEU A 12 20.78 -5.07 -24.37
N ASP A 13 21.90 -4.93 -25.06
CA ASP A 13 23.22 -5.31 -24.53
C ASP A 13 23.61 -4.46 -23.31
N LYS A 14 23.33 -3.15 -23.34
CA LYS A 14 23.53 -2.27 -22.17
C LYS A 14 22.67 -2.70 -20.99
N ILE A 15 21.40 -3.04 -21.23
CA ILE A 15 20.49 -3.55 -20.20
C ILE A 15 21.01 -4.85 -19.59
N ALA A 16 21.54 -5.78 -20.40
CA ALA A 16 22.08 -7.04 -19.89
C ALA A 16 23.30 -6.84 -18.97
N ILE A 17 24.19 -5.90 -19.32
CA ILE A 17 25.34 -5.52 -18.48
C ILE A 17 24.87 -4.85 -17.19
N ASP A 18 23.91 -3.93 -17.28
CA ASP A 18 23.35 -3.23 -16.12
C ASP A 18 22.62 -4.19 -15.17
N ILE A 19 21.90 -5.20 -15.66
CA ILE A 19 21.28 -6.25 -14.83
C ILE A 19 22.36 -7.00 -14.02
N GLY A 20 23.48 -7.36 -14.65
CA GLY A 20 24.60 -8.02 -13.98
C GLY A 20 25.28 -7.15 -12.91
N ASN A 21 25.39 -5.84 -13.16
CA ASN A 21 25.93 -4.88 -12.20
C ASN A 21 24.94 -4.59 -11.06
N THR A 22 23.64 -4.56 -11.35
CA THR A 22 22.57 -4.35 -10.37
C THR A 22 22.61 -5.43 -9.30
N GLN A 23 22.86 -6.70 -9.66
CA GLN A 23 22.96 -7.77 -8.66
C GLN A 23 24.13 -7.57 -7.69
N LYS A 24 25.31 -7.21 -8.20
CA LYS A 24 26.49 -6.94 -7.37
C LYS A 24 26.28 -5.72 -6.47
N GLU A 25 25.65 -4.67 -7.00
CA GLU A 25 25.35 -3.48 -6.24
C GLU A 25 24.31 -3.76 -5.14
N SER A 26 23.29 -4.56 -5.44
CA SER A 26 22.30 -5.04 -4.46
C SER A 26 22.96 -5.84 -3.33
N ASP A 27 23.88 -6.76 -3.65
CA ASP A 27 24.60 -7.54 -2.63
C ASP A 27 25.46 -6.66 -1.73
N LEU A 28 26.15 -5.66 -2.30
CA LEU A 28 26.94 -4.69 -1.54
C LEU A 28 26.06 -3.83 -0.62
N ARG A 29 24.92 -3.34 -1.13
CA ARG A 29 23.94 -2.58 -0.35
C ARG A 29 23.38 -3.42 0.79
N LEU A 30 23.04 -4.69 0.55
CA LEU A 30 22.53 -5.61 1.58
C LEU A 30 23.57 -5.87 2.67
N ARG A 31 24.82 -6.15 2.30
CA ARG A 31 25.90 -6.32 3.28
C ARG A 31 26.12 -5.08 4.13
N SER A 32 26.16 -3.91 3.50
CA SER A 32 26.31 -2.64 4.21
C SER A 32 25.12 -2.38 5.14
N ALA A 33 23.90 -2.72 4.72
CA ALA A 33 22.71 -2.60 5.56
C ALA A 33 22.77 -3.52 6.79
N ILE A 34 23.15 -4.78 6.61
CA ILE A 34 23.32 -5.76 7.70
C ILE A 34 24.41 -5.27 8.67
N GLU A 35 25.54 -4.78 8.17
CA GLU A 35 26.62 -4.26 9.00
C GLU A 35 26.16 -3.07 9.85
N LYS A 36 25.43 -2.12 9.24
CA LYS A 36 24.86 -0.97 9.96
C LYS A 36 23.82 -1.38 11.00
N ILE A 37 22.96 -2.35 10.68
CA ILE A 37 21.94 -2.86 11.61
C ILE A 37 22.60 -3.55 12.81
N ASN A 38 23.62 -4.38 12.57
CA ASN A 38 24.32 -5.08 13.64
C ASN A 38 25.14 -4.15 14.55
N ASN A 39 25.68 -3.07 13.99
CA ASN A 39 26.46 -2.06 14.71
C ASN A 39 25.62 -0.84 15.12
N PHE A 40 24.29 -0.95 15.11
CA PHE A 40 23.41 0.17 15.43
C PHE A 40 23.57 0.60 16.90
N ASP A 41 23.90 1.87 17.12
CA ASP A 41 23.99 2.50 18.42
C ASP A 41 22.75 3.37 18.69
N GLU A 42 21.91 2.90 19.61
CA GLU A 42 20.68 3.56 20.03
C GLU A 42 20.95 4.94 20.67
N HIS A 43 22.06 5.09 21.41
CA HIS A 43 22.40 6.35 22.06
C HIS A 43 22.77 7.41 21.04
N GLN A 44 23.63 7.06 20.08
CA GLN A 44 24.01 7.95 18.99
C GLN A 44 22.79 8.38 18.17
N PHE A 45 21.90 7.44 17.84
CA PHE A 45 20.65 7.74 17.13
C PHE A 45 19.75 8.72 17.91
N ALA A 46 19.58 8.51 19.22
CA ALA A 46 18.78 9.39 20.07
C ALA A 46 19.40 10.80 20.19
N GLU A 47 20.73 10.91 20.23
CA GLU A 47 21.42 12.20 20.22
C GLU A 47 21.26 12.93 18.88
N ASP A 48 21.47 12.24 17.76
CA ASP A 48 21.28 12.79 16.41
C ASP A 48 19.84 13.26 16.21
N LEU A 49 18.86 12.47 16.67
CA LEU A 49 17.45 12.83 16.61
C LEU A 49 17.17 14.11 17.42
N ARG A 50 17.66 14.21 18.66
CA ARG A 50 17.53 15.42 19.50
C ARG A 50 18.19 16.64 18.87
N ASN A 51 19.34 16.48 18.22
CA ASN A 51 20.03 17.57 17.54
C ASN A 51 19.32 18.01 16.26
N SER A 52 18.50 17.13 15.67
CA SER A 52 17.75 17.38 14.44
C SER A 52 16.30 17.84 14.64
N SER A 53 15.82 17.94 15.89
CA SER A 53 14.42 18.23 16.22
C SER A 53 13.92 19.58 15.68
N ASP A 54 14.82 20.55 15.51
CA ASP A 54 14.50 21.87 14.96
C ASP A 54 14.41 21.88 13.42
N VAL A 55 14.84 20.79 12.76
CA VAL A 55 14.93 20.68 11.30
C VAL A 55 13.96 19.63 10.74
N PHE A 56 13.73 18.53 11.46
CA PHE A 56 12.90 17.42 11.01
C PHE A 56 11.83 17.06 12.04
N ASN A 57 10.57 17.21 11.66
CA ASN A 57 9.41 16.95 12.52
C ASN A 57 8.72 15.61 12.15
N TRP A 58 9.51 14.54 12.01
CA TRP A 58 9.00 13.20 11.66
C TRP A 58 8.72 12.38 12.92
N THR A 59 7.77 11.46 12.84
CA THR A 59 7.56 10.46 13.89
C THR A 59 8.71 9.46 13.86
N SER A 60 9.58 9.51 14.86
CA SER A 60 10.69 8.57 14.97
C SER A 60 10.21 7.20 15.46
N PRO A 61 10.75 6.09 14.92
CA PRO A 61 10.45 4.77 15.42
C PRO A 61 10.97 4.61 16.85
N ASP A 62 10.19 3.92 17.67
CA ASP A 62 10.64 3.42 18.97
C ASP A 62 11.25 2.03 18.79
N PHE A 63 12.29 1.71 19.57
CA PHE A 63 13.03 0.46 19.49
C PHE A 63 12.84 -0.36 20.77
N PRO A 64 11.70 -1.05 20.95
CA PRO A 64 11.44 -1.85 22.15
C PRO A 64 12.43 -3.01 22.32
N SER A 65 13.13 -3.37 21.25
CA SER A 65 14.25 -4.31 21.26
C SER A 65 15.30 -3.85 20.25
N ARG A 66 16.52 -4.41 20.34
CA ARG A 66 17.60 -4.06 19.41
C ARG A 66 17.16 -4.35 17.97
N PRO A 67 17.43 -3.47 16.99
CA PRO A 67 16.97 -3.66 15.60
C PRO A 67 17.42 -4.95 14.92
N TYR A 68 18.52 -5.55 15.40
CA TYR A 68 19.07 -6.82 14.91
C TYR A 68 18.62 -8.05 15.71
N ALA A 69 17.80 -7.87 16.76
CA ALA A 69 17.29 -8.97 17.54
C ALA A 69 16.29 -9.77 16.69
N SER A 70 16.44 -11.10 16.72
CA SER A 70 15.48 -12.01 16.08
C SER A 70 14.45 -12.46 17.11
N THR A 71 13.17 -12.35 16.77
CA THR A 71 12.07 -12.92 17.55
C THR A 71 11.67 -14.24 16.91
N PRO A 72 11.55 -15.34 17.69
CA PRO A 72 11.09 -16.61 17.13
C PRO A 72 9.66 -16.43 16.56
N PRO A 73 9.32 -17.10 15.45
CA PRO A 73 7.98 -17.05 14.91
C PRO A 73 6.99 -17.62 15.93
N SER A 74 5.81 -17.00 16.01
CA SER A 74 4.71 -17.56 16.78
C SER A 74 4.16 -18.81 16.10
N ILE A 75 3.49 -19.67 16.87
CA ILE A 75 2.79 -20.84 16.32
C ILE A 75 1.69 -20.33 15.39
N LEU A 76 1.73 -20.77 14.13
CA LEU A 76 0.71 -20.43 13.14
C LEU A 76 -0.57 -21.23 13.42
N PRO A 77 -1.76 -20.62 13.28
CA PRO A 77 -3.01 -21.37 13.28
C PRO A 77 -3.03 -22.45 12.18
N GLU A 78 -3.68 -23.58 12.44
CA GLU A 78 -3.82 -24.65 11.45
C GLU A 78 -4.71 -24.21 10.28
N ASP A 79 -5.81 -23.53 10.58
CA ASP A 79 -6.72 -22.92 9.62
C ASP A 79 -6.76 -21.41 9.83
N TYR A 80 -6.66 -20.64 8.75
CA TYR A 80 -6.82 -19.19 8.79
C TYR A 80 -7.18 -18.63 7.42
N TRP A 81 -7.82 -17.46 7.41
CA TRP A 81 -8.08 -16.68 6.22
C TRP A 81 -7.06 -15.56 6.06
N VAL A 82 -6.68 -15.27 4.83
CA VAL A 82 -5.96 -14.04 4.44
C VAL A 82 -6.84 -13.28 3.47
N VAL A 83 -7.11 -12.02 3.79
CA VAL A 83 -7.90 -11.12 2.95
C VAL A 83 -7.03 -9.96 2.53
N GLY A 84 -6.88 -9.73 1.23
CA GLY A 84 -6.18 -8.58 0.67
C GLY A 84 -7.14 -7.70 -0.10
N VAL A 85 -7.02 -6.38 0.07
CA VAL A 85 -7.78 -5.38 -0.71
C VAL A 85 -6.84 -4.35 -1.29
N ASP A 86 -7.05 -4.05 -2.57
CA ASP A 86 -6.36 -2.97 -3.29
C ASP A 86 -7.38 -2.24 -4.19
N GLY A 87 -7.09 -0.97 -4.49
CA GLY A 87 -7.96 -0.12 -5.28
C GLY A 87 -7.23 0.65 -6.35
N SER A 88 -7.96 0.89 -7.44
CA SER A 88 -7.58 1.79 -8.51
C SER A 88 -8.66 2.84 -8.73
N HIS A 89 -8.28 3.97 -9.34
CA HIS A 89 -9.25 4.98 -9.71
C HIS A 89 -8.90 5.64 -11.05
N ILE A 90 -9.93 6.11 -11.74
CA ILE A 90 -9.81 7.00 -12.90
C ILE A 90 -10.30 8.36 -12.43
N ASP A 91 -9.39 9.34 -12.43
CA ASP A 91 -9.68 10.69 -11.99
C ASP A 91 -10.57 11.45 -12.98
N VAL A 92 -11.09 12.59 -12.53
CA VAL A 92 -11.95 13.47 -13.30
C VAL A 92 -11.22 13.96 -14.55
N ASN A 93 -11.84 13.74 -15.71
CA ASN A 93 -11.34 14.28 -16.97
C ASN A 93 -11.95 15.67 -17.23
N ARG A 94 -11.09 16.69 -17.33
CA ARG A 94 -11.48 18.09 -17.60
C ARG A 94 -11.97 18.36 -19.03
N HIS A 95 -11.82 17.41 -19.94
CA HIS A 95 -12.18 17.54 -21.36
C HIS A 95 -13.53 16.91 -21.71
N ILE A 96 -14.17 16.22 -20.77
CA ILE A 96 -15.52 15.67 -20.94
C ILE A 96 -16.56 16.59 -20.29
N PRO A 97 -17.78 16.68 -20.84
CA PRO A 97 -18.81 17.61 -20.35
C PRO A 97 -19.44 17.18 -19.02
N ILE A 98 -19.18 15.95 -18.57
CA ILE A 98 -19.73 15.38 -17.34
C ILE A 98 -18.58 15.22 -16.35
N ARG A 99 -18.72 15.80 -15.16
CA ARG A 99 -17.82 15.52 -14.04
C ARG A 99 -18.18 14.17 -13.44
N CYS A 100 -17.28 13.21 -13.61
CA CYS A 100 -17.36 11.89 -13.00
C CYS A 100 -15.96 11.34 -12.73
N PHE A 101 -15.86 10.40 -11.80
CA PHE A 101 -14.67 9.59 -11.56
C PHE A 101 -15.10 8.15 -11.29
N LEU A 102 -14.17 7.21 -11.44
CA LEU A 102 -14.41 5.80 -11.17
C LEU A 102 -13.46 5.33 -10.10
N VAL A 103 -13.97 4.55 -9.14
CA VAL A 103 -13.16 3.80 -8.17
C VAL A 103 -13.45 2.33 -8.35
N ASN A 104 -12.42 1.52 -8.51
CA ASN A 104 -12.52 0.06 -8.50
C ASN A 104 -11.79 -0.50 -7.28
N THR A 105 -12.48 -1.34 -6.52
CA THR A 105 -11.90 -2.04 -5.37
C THR A 105 -11.89 -3.53 -5.66
N GLY A 106 -10.70 -4.13 -5.59
CA GLY A 106 -10.50 -5.58 -5.73
C GLY A 106 -10.28 -6.21 -4.36
N THR A 107 -10.91 -7.36 -4.13
CA THR A 107 -10.77 -8.13 -2.89
C THR A 107 -10.38 -9.56 -3.21
N VAL A 108 -9.42 -10.08 -2.45
CA VAL A 108 -8.96 -11.47 -2.55
C VAL A 108 -9.07 -12.10 -1.17
N LYS A 109 -9.78 -13.21 -1.05
CA LYS A 109 -9.91 -14.02 0.17
C LYS A 109 -9.28 -15.38 -0.09
N ILE A 110 -8.31 -15.80 0.72
CA ILE A 110 -7.65 -17.12 0.60
C ILE A 110 -7.70 -17.82 1.94
N ARG A 111 -8.22 -19.05 1.96
CA ARG A 111 -8.19 -19.93 3.12
C ARG A 111 -6.98 -20.84 3.06
N TYR A 112 -6.23 -20.88 4.15
CA TYR A 112 -5.14 -21.82 4.38
C TYR A 112 -5.58 -22.87 5.39
N GLY A 113 -4.96 -24.05 5.32
CA GLY A 113 -5.18 -25.15 6.25
C GLY A 113 -5.84 -26.37 5.60
N ALA A 114 -6.79 -26.97 6.32
CA ALA A 114 -7.42 -28.23 5.98
C ALA A 114 -8.36 -28.16 4.77
N SER A 115 -8.93 -26.99 4.50
CA SER A 115 -9.87 -26.76 3.39
C SER A 115 -9.46 -25.52 2.59
N PRO A 116 -8.44 -25.62 1.71
CA PRO A 116 -7.94 -24.48 0.97
C PRO A 116 -8.94 -24.03 -0.10
N GLU A 117 -9.22 -22.74 -0.14
CA GLU A 117 -10.08 -22.11 -1.14
C GLU A 117 -9.65 -20.67 -1.40
N ALA A 118 -10.07 -20.12 -2.53
CA ALA A 118 -9.77 -18.75 -2.91
C ALA A 118 -10.96 -18.12 -3.63
N ASP A 119 -11.30 -16.90 -3.23
CA ASP A 119 -12.36 -16.08 -3.82
C ASP A 119 -11.79 -14.72 -4.20
N PHE A 120 -12.18 -14.25 -5.39
CA PHE A 120 -11.67 -13.02 -6.00
C PHE A 120 -12.85 -12.21 -6.50
N SER A 121 -12.93 -10.95 -6.07
CA SER A 121 -13.98 -10.04 -6.50
C SER A 121 -13.41 -8.68 -6.90
N SER A 122 -14.14 -7.99 -7.78
CA SER A 122 -13.80 -6.65 -8.24
C SER A 122 -15.09 -5.85 -8.37
N ASN A 123 -15.16 -4.72 -7.66
CA ASN A 123 -16.36 -3.90 -7.57
C ASN A 123 -16.11 -2.47 -8.07
N PRO A 124 -16.30 -2.20 -9.38
CA PRO A 124 -16.17 -0.87 -9.94
C PRO A 124 -17.40 -0.02 -9.62
N SER A 125 -17.18 1.23 -9.22
CA SER A 125 -18.23 2.21 -8.93
C SER A 125 -17.96 3.53 -9.66
N LEU A 126 -18.94 4.00 -10.44
CA LEU A 126 -18.91 5.28 -11.11
C LEU A 126 -19.65 6.33 -10.28
N TYR A 127 -19.00 7.46 -10.03
CA TYR A 127 -19.55 8.58 -9.26
C TYR A 127 -19.76 9.76 -10.20
N PHE A 128 -20.95 10.37 -10.17
CA PHE A 128 -21.29 11.47 -11.06
C PHE A 128 -22.26 12.47 -10.44
N GLY A 129 -22.25 13.70 -10.95
CA GLY A 129 -23.11 14.76 -10.44
C GLY A 129 -22.60 15.37 -9.13
N VAL A 130 -23.24 16.46 -8.70
CA VAL A 130 -22.71 17.32 -7.63
C VAL A 130 -22.64 16.60 -6.28
N ASN A 131 -23.64 15.78 -5.96
CA ASN A 131 -23.75 15.11 -4.66
C ASN A 131 -22.68 14.03 -4.43
N GLU A 132 -22.11 13.47 -5.50
CA GLU A 132 -21.13 12.39 -5.42
C GLU A 132 -19.71 12.85 -5.77
N THR A 133 -19.58 14.01 -6.44
CA THR A 133 -18.29 14.53 -6.92
C THR A 133 -17.76 15.72 -6.13
N TYR A 134 -18.49 16.15 -5.09
CA TYR A 134 -18.09 17.22 -4.19
C TYR A 134 -18.30 16.82 -2.74
N ILE A 135 -17.39 17.25 -1.87
CA ILE A 135 -17.54 17.23 -0.43
C ILE A 135 -18.00 18.61 0.01
N SER A 136 -19.16 18.69 0.66
CA SER A 136 -19.73 19.95 1.16
C SER A 136 -19.62 20.02 2.67
N ASP A 137 -19.33 21.20 3.21
CA ASP A 137 -19.38 21.46 4.65
C ASP A 137 -20.85 21.47 5.13
N PRO A 138 -21.25 20.59 6.06
CA PRO A 138 -22.62 20.57 6.60
C PRO A 138 -23.04 21.91 7.26
N SER A 139 -22.07 22.64 7.81
CA SER A 139 -22.31 23.95 8.47
C SER A 139 -22.34 25.10 7.47
N HIS A 140 -21.72 24.93 6.29
CA HIS A 140 -21.62 25.95 5.25
C HIS A 140 -21.80 25.32 3.85
N PRO A 141 -23.05 25.07 3.40
CA PRO A 141 -23.32 24.34 2.16
C PRO A 141 -22.72 24.97 0.89
N ASN A 142 -22.48 26.28 0.91
CA ASN A 142 -21.85 27.01 -0.20
C ASN A 142 -20.34 26.73 -0.32
N ARG A 143 -19.73 26.09 0.68
CA ARG A 143 -18.34 25.68 0.67
C ARG A 143 -18.27 24.21 0.29
N SER A 144 -17.90 23.95 -0.96
CA SER A 144 -17.68 22.61 -1.47
C SER A 144 -16.29 22.47 -2.07
N ILE A 145 -15.75 21.27 -1.96
CA ILE A 145 -14.45 20.88 -2.53
C ILE A 145 -14.70 19.74 -3.50
N ALA A 146 -14.21 19.87 -4.72
CA ALA A 146 -14.32 18.81 -5.71
C ALA A 146 -13.46 17.60 -5.33
N ILE A 147 -14.01 16.41 -5.47
CA ILE A 147 -13.28 15.15 -5.30
C ILE A 147 -12.48 14.91 -6.58
N GLN A 148 -11.17 15.10 -6.49
CA GLN A 148 -10.19 14.90 -7.56
C GLN A 148 -8.78 14.80 -6.95
N GLY A 149 -7.82 14.24 -7.68
CA GLY A 149 -6.43 14.13 -7.25
C GLY A 149 -6.29 13.44 -5.89
N THR A 150 -5.62 14.12 -4.95
CA THR A 150 -5.36 13.59 -3.60
C THR A 150 -6.63 13.26 -2.82
N ILE A 151 -7.70 14.04 -2.99
CA ILE A 151 -8.99 13.79 -2.32
C ILE A 151 -9.63 12.52 -2.88
N LEU A 152 -9.54 12.29 -4.20
CA LEU A 152 -10.01 11.04 -4.80
C LEU A 152 -9.16 9.85 -4.32
N GLY A 153 -7.85 10.03 -4.18
CA GLY A 153 -6.97 9.03 -3.55
C GLY A 153 -7.41 8.67 -2.12
N ALA A 154 -7.79 9.66 -1.31
CA ALA A 154 -8.32 9.43 0.04
C ALA A 154 -9.68 8.72 0.02
N VAL A 155 -10.59 9.10 -0.89
CA VAL A 155 -11.89 8.41 -1.08
C VAL A 155 -11.66 6.95 -1.47
N ARG A 156 -10.68 6.67 -2.33
CA ARG A 156 -10.29 5.32 -2.71
C ARG A 156 -9.80 4.52 -1.50
N ALA A 157 -8.88 5.07 -0.70
CA ALA A 157 -8.37 4.42 0.52
C ALA A 157 -9.48 4.08 1.51
N VAL A 158 -10.47 4.96 1.69
CA VAL A 158 -11.65 4.68 2.53
C VAL A 158 -12.48 3.53 1.97
N LYS A 159 -12.61 3.42 0.65
CA LYS A 159 -13.34 2.32 0.01
C LYS A 159 -12.61 1.00 0.11
N GLU A 160 -11.28 1.00 0.00
CA GLU A 160 -10.43 -0.18 0.26
C GLU A 160 -10.60 -0.67 1.70
N MET A 161 -10.49 0.22 2.69
CA MET A 161 -10.71 -0.11 4.10
C MET A 161 -12.10 -0.66 4.37
N LYS A 162 -13.13 -0.05 3.77
CA LYS A 162 -14.51 -0.54 3.91
C LYS A 162 -14.68 -1.93 3.31
N ALA A 163 -14.19 -2.16 2.09
CA ALA A 163 -14.29 -3.47 1.46
C ALA A 163 -13.55 -4.56 2.24
N LEU A 164 -12.41 -4.22 2.86
CA LEU A 164 -11.69 -5.14 3.75
C LEU A 164 -12.53 -5.47 4.99
N ALA A 165 -13.13 -4.47 5.64
CA ALA A 165 -13.99 -4.67 6.80
C ALA A 165 -15.21 -5.54 6.44
N ASP A 166 -15.93 -5.21 5.37
CA ASP A 166 -17.10 -5.95 4.89
C ASP A 166 -16.73 -7.42 4.60
N ALA A 167 -15.58 -7.69 3.98
CA ALA A 167 -15.10 -9.04 3.69
C ALA A 167 -14.70 -9.83 4.94
N ILE A 168 -14.12 -9.17 5.94
CA ILE A 168 -13.79 -9.81 7.23
C ILE A 168 -15.08 -10.15 7.98
N GLU A 169 -16.06 -9.25 8.01
CA GLU A 169 -17.36 -9.48 8.64
C GLU A 169 -18.08 -10.68 7.99
N GLU A 170 -18.14 -10.74 6.66
CA GLU A 170 -18.72 -11.87 5.90
C GLU A 170 -18.09 -13.22 6.29
N LEU A 171 -16.76 -13.26 6.41
CA LEU A 171 -16.03 -14.46 6.81
C LEU A 171 -16.27 -14.81 8.28
N GLN A 172 -16.34 -13.82 9.17
CA GLN A 172 -16.64 -14.06 10.58
C GLN A 172 -18.06 -14.56 10.81
N GLU A 173 -19.03 -14.14 9.99
CA GLU A 173 -20.39 -14.67 10.01
C GLU A 173 -20.45 -16.13 9.55
N SER A 174 -19.64 -16.48 8.54
CA SER A 174 -19.63 -17.82 7.93
C SER A 174 -18.80 -18.83 8.73
N ASP A 175 -17.61 -18.42 9.19
CA ASP A 175 -16.60 -19.25 9.87
C ASP A 175 -16.06 -18.54 11.15
N PRO A 176 -16.88 -18.35 12.20
CA PRO A 176 -16.55 -17.51 13.37
C PRO A 176 -15.35 -17.99 14.20
N HIS A 177 -14.90 -19.23 14.02
CA HIS A 177 -13.79 -19.82 14.76
C HIS A 177 -12.46 -19.77 14.00
N ILE A 178 -12.46 -19.34 12.74
CA ILE A 178 -11.25 -19.28 11.91
C ILE A 178 -10.68 -17.86 11.98
N PRO A 179 -9.42 -17.67 12.40
CA PRO A 179 -8.80 -16.35 12.45
C PRO A 179 -8.64 -15.78 11.03
N VAL A 180 -8.81 -14.46 10.92
CA VAL A 180 -8.72 -13.73 9.65
C VAL A 180 -7.58 -12.70 9.74
N LEU A 181 -6.65 -12.75 8.80
CA LEU A 181 -5.61 -11.75 8.59
C LEU A 181 -6.03 -10.82 7.45
N GLY A 182 -6.33 -9.57 7.78
CA GLY A 182 -6.59 -8.52 6.80
C GLY A 182 -5.29 -7.81 6.38
N LEU A 183 -5.11 -7.62 5.08
CA LEU A 183 -4.00 -6.92 4.46
C LEU A 183 -4.55 -5.75 3.64
N ILE A 184 -3.97 -4.58 3.83
CA ILE A 184 -4.26 -3.37 3.08
C ILE A 184 -2.97 -2.83 2.47
N ASP A 185 -3.02 -2.39 1.22
CA ASP A 185 -1.90 -1.69 0.60
C ASP A 185 -1.84 -0.23 1.07
N GLY A 186 -0.65 0.24 1.43
CA GLY A 186 -0.41 1.58 1.94
C GLY A 186 -0.07 1.65 3.42
N THR A 187 -0.03 2.87 3.93
CA THR A 187 0.46 3.19 5.27
C THR A 187 -0.71 3.43 6.23
N LEU A 188 -0.59 2.92 7.46
CA LEU A 188 -1.51 3.24 8.56
C LEU A 188 -1.32 4.67 9.10
N LEU A 189 -0.23 5.34 8.76
CA LEU A 189 0.00 6.74 9.07
C LEU A 189 -0.70 7.59 8.00
N MET A 190 -1.76 8.28 8.40
CA MET A 190 -2.42 9.35 7.64
C MET A 190 -1.94 10.72 8.08
#